data_AF-A0A8S4QK77-F1
#
_entry.id   AF-A0A8S4QK77-F1
#
_cell.length_a   1.000
_cell.length_b   1.000
_cell.length_c   1.000
_cell.angle_alpha   90.00
_cell.angle_beta   90.00
_cell.angle_gamma   90.00
#
_symmetry.space_group_name_H-M   'P 1'
#
loop_
_entity.id
_entity.type
_entity.pdbx_description
1 polymer ?
#
loop_
_entity_poly.entity_id
_entity_poly.type
_entity_poly.pdbx_seq_one_letter_code
_entity_poly.pdbx_strand_id
1 'polypeptide(L)'
;MAGSLEQRMETFLATGNAPSNNVNLAQYKGLTIVAENINRMRYMSHFKAIHRGSFFVEMRTTEARQLLPDAWGFVCPVHTPDGAPCGLLNHLTASAQ
;
A
#
# COMPACT_ATOMS: atom_id res chain seq x y z
N MET A 1 24.14 -17.40 -7.76
CA MET A 1 23.25 -18.50 -8.16
C MET A 1 21.82 -18.06 -7.86
N ALA A 2 21.08 -17.64 -8.87
CA ALA A 2 19.72 -17.18 -8.67
C ALA A 2 18.80 -18.40 -8.52
N GLY A 3 18.13 -18.54 -7.39
CA GLY A 3 17.25 -19.67 -7.06
C GLY A 3 16.09 -19.87 -8.05
N SER A 4 15.37 -20.98 -7.87
CA SER A 4 14.16 -21.33 -8.64
C SER A 4 13.08 -20.23 -8.51
N LEU A 5 12.06 -20.28 -9.36
CA LEU A 5 10.94 -19.33 -9.30
C LEU A 5 10.29 -19.31 -7.91
N GLU A 6 10.10 -20.47 -7.27
CA GLU A 6 9.54 -20.53 -5.91
C GLU A 6 10.41 -19.76 -4.92
N GLN A 7 11.73 -19.97 -4.93
CA GLN A 7 12.63 -19.30 -4.00
C GLN A 7 12.62 -17.77 -4.19
N ARG A 8 12.47 -17.30 -5.43
CA ARG A 8 12.32 -15.86 -5.72
C ARG A 8 11.00 -15.31 -5.23
N MET A 9 9.90 -16.04 -5.43
CA MET A 9 8.58 -15.64 -4.95
C MET A 9 8.50 -15.65 -3.42
N GLU A 10 9.08 -16.66 -2.76
CA GLU A 10 9.18 -16.73 -1.30
C GLU A 10 9.97 -15.55 -0.75
N THR A 11 11.12 -15.23 -1.36
CA THR A 11 11.92 -14.06 -0.96
C THR A 11 11.15 -12.74 -1.16
N PHE A 12 10.42 -12.61 -2.28
CA PHE A 12 9.57 -11.46 -2.55
C PHE A 12 8.47 -11.31 -1.50
N LEU A 13 7.73 -12.39 -1.20
CA LEU A 13 6.64 -12.36 -0.23
C LEU A 13 7.15 -12.07 1.18
N ALA A 14 8.28 -12.66 1.58
CA ALA A 14 8.87 -12.49 2.91
C ALA A 14 9.48 -11.10 3.13
N THR A 15 10.05 -10.48 2.10
CA THR A 15 10.80 -9.20 2.26
C THR A 15 10.10 -7.98 1.66
N GLY A 16 9.11 -8.19 0.78
CA GLY A 16 8.43 -7.14 0.05
C GLY A 16 9.30 -6.42 -1.00
N ASN A 17 10.46 -6.98 -1.35
CA ASN A 17 11.38 -6.41 -2.33
C ASN A 17 11.27 -7.15 -3.67
N ALA A 18 10.86 -6.43 -4.72
CA ALA A 18 10.77 -6.98 -6.06
C ALA A 18 12.16 -7.37 -6.60
N PRO A 19 12.33 -8.55 -7.21
CA PRO A 19 13.62 -9.05 -7.67
C PRO A 19 14.13 -8.40 -8.98
N SER A 20 13.32 -7.59 -9.65
CA SER A 20 13.68 -6.94 -10.91
C SER A 20 13.44 -5.42 -10.87
N ASN A 21 14.37 -4.67 -11.46
CA ASN A 21 14.23 -3.23 -11.69
C ASN A 21 13.40 -2.90 -12.95
N ASN A 22 12.94 -3.92 -13.69
CA ASN A 22 12.11 -3.78 -14.90
C ASN A 22 10.61 -3.79 -14.57
N VAL A 23 10.25 -3.31 -13.39
CA VAL A 23 8.85 -3.10 -13.02
C VAL A 23 8.55 -1.64 -13.30
N ASN A 24 7.47 -1.34 -14.02
CA ASN A 24 7.09 0.03 -14.40
C ASN A 24 6.49 0.83 -13.21
N LEU A 25 6.95 0.52 -11.99
CA LEU A 25 6.55 1.13 -10.73
C LEU A 25 7.71 1.97 -10.22
N ALA A 26 7.39 3.12 -9.62
CA ALA A 26 8.39 4.00 -9.00
C ALA A 26 9.03 3.43 -7.72
N GLN A 27 8.54 2.30 -7.20
CA GLN A 27 9.03 1.65 -6.00
C GLN A 27 9.27 0.15 -6.23
N TYR A 28 10.32 -0.38 -5.61
CA TYR A 28 10.69 -1.81 -5.66
C TYR A 28 10.74 -2.47 -4.28
N LYS A 29 10.45 -1.72 -3.20
CA LYS A 29 10.44 -2.18 -1.80
C LYS A 29 9.09 -1.91 -1.16
N GLY A 30 8.76 -2.62 -0.08
CA GLY A 30 7.54 -2.41 0.70
C GLY A 30 6.27 -2.85 -0.02
N LEU A 31 6.39 -3.82 -0.93
CA LEU A 31 5.28 -4.32 -1.75
C LEU A 31 4.43 -5.39 -1.04
N THR A 32 4.91 -5.92 0.08
CA THR A 32 4.17 -6.85 0.94
C THR A 32 4.20 -6.35 2.38
N ILE A 33 3.14 -6.70 3.11
CA ILE A 33 2.98 -6.39 4.54
C ILE A 33 2.50 -7.64 5.26
N VAL A 34 2.78 -7.73 6.56
CA VAL A 34 2.21 -8.76 7.40
C VAL A 34 0.74 -8.41 7.70
N ALA A 35 -0.17 -9.34 7.43
CA ALA A 35 -1.56 -9.19 7.82
C ALA A 35 -1.70 -9.44 9.32
N GLU A 36 -1.75 -8.37 10.11
CA GLU A 36 -1.80 -8.47 11.57
C GLU A 36 -3.16 -8.96 12.07
N ASN A 37 -3.17 -10.01 12.89
CA ASN A 37 -4.38 -10.57 13.50
C ASN A 37 -4.56 -10.09 14.95
N ILE A 38 -4.48 -8.78 15.16
CA ILE A 38 -4.70 -8.15 16.48
C ILE A 38 -6.19 -8.19 16.83
N ASN A 39 -7.04 -7.82 15.87
CA ASN A 39 -8.48 -7.91 15.97
C ASN A 39 -9.09 -7.96 14.55
N ARG A 40 -10.39 -8.30 14.47
CA ARG A 40 -11.10 -8.47 13.20
C ARG A 40 -11.08 -7.20 12.33
N MET A 41 -11.20 -6.02 12.93
CA MET A 41 -11.19 -4.75 12.18
C MET A 41 -9.83 -4.48 11.57
N ARG A 42 -8.75 -4.66 12.34
CA ARG A 42 -7.37 -4.51 11.88
C ARG A 42 -7.06 -5.51 10.77
N TYR A 43 -7.39 -6.79 10.95
CA TYR A 43 -7.14 -7.80 9.93
C TYR A 43 -7.86 -7.46 8.61
N MET A 44 -9.15 -7.11 8.69
CA MET A 44 -9.95 -6.78 7.50
C MET A 44 -9.51 -5.47 6.82
N SER A 45 -8.96 -4.50 7.57
CA SER A 45 -8.51 -3.23 6.99
C SER A 45 -7.36 -3.42 6.00
N HIS A 46 -6.46 -4.40 6.21
CA HIS A 46 -5.34 -4.68 5.30
C HIS A 46 -5.82 -4.98 3.88
N PHE A 47 -6.96 -5.66 3.72
CA PHE A 47 -7.50 -6.06 2.42
C PHE A 47 -8.25 -4.94 1.69
N LYS A 48 -8.60 -3.85 2.39
CA LYS A 48 -9.18 -2.65 1.80
C LYS A 48 -8.17 -1.51 1.70
N ALA A 49 -6.98 -1.67 2.27
CA ALA A 49 -5.94 -0.64 2.29
C ALA A 49 -5.33 -0.43 0.91
N ILE A 50 -5.15 0.83 0.55
CA ILE A 50 -4.46 1.28 -0.65
C ILE A 50 -3.41 2.32 -0.27
N HIS A 51 -2.22 2.22 -0.85
CA HIS A 51 -1.12 3.12 -0.58
C HIS A 51 -0.62 3.76 -1.87
N ARG A 52 -0.41 5.08 -1.86
CA ARG A 52 0.06 5.84 -3.05
C ARG A 52 1.46 5.45 -3.51
N GLY A 53 2.29 4.96 -2.60
CA GLY A 53 3.68 4.55 -2.84
C GLY A 53 4.66 5.29 -1.91
N SER A 54 5.76 4.63 -1.56
CA SER A 54 6.80 5.18 -0.67
C SER A 54 7.48 6.42 -1.24
N PHE A 55 7.55 6.52 -2.57
CA PHE A 55 8.05 7.69 -3.28
C PHE A 55 7.39 9.01 -2.86
N PHE A 56 6.07 8.98 -2.61
CA PHE A 56 5.32 10.17 -2.17
C PHE A 56 5.47 10.49 -0.68
N VAL A 57 6.02 9.56 0.12
CA VAL A 57 6.26 9.79 1.55
C VAL A 57 7.42 10.77 1.74
N GLU A 58 8.42 10.72 0.87
CA GLU A 58 9.61 11.60 0.92
C GLU A 58 9.35 13.01 0.35
N MET A 59 8.27 13.17 -0.43
CA MET A 59 7.87 14.46 -0.97
C MET A 59 7.38 15.42 0.12
N ARG A 60 7.81 16.68 0.03
CA ARG A 60 7.36 17.77 0.91
C ARG A 60 6.07 18.44 0.42
N THR A 61 5.61 18.12 -0.78
CA THR A 61 4.35 18.64 -1.33
C THR A 61 3.16 17.88 -0.73
N THR A 62 2.04 18.57 -0.54
CA THR A 62 0.84 18.00 0.08
C THR A 62 -0.23 17.57 -0.93
N GLU A 63 -0.06 17.88 -2.21
CA GLU A 63 -1.04 17.58 -3.27
C GLU A 63 -1.40 16.09 -3.32
N ALA A 64 -0.41 15.20 -3.19
CA ALA A 64 -0.62 13.75 -3.20
C ALA A 64 -1.42 13.23 -1.98
N ARG A 65 -1.56 14.05 -0.93
CA ARG A 65 -2.26 13.72 0.32
C ARG A 65 -3.68 14.27 0.36
N GLN A 66 -4.03 15.18 -0.54
CA GLN A 66 -5.34 15.82 -0.54
C GLN A 66 -6.42 14.83 -0.98
N LEU A 67 -7.53 14.85 -0.25
CA LEU A 67 -8.76 14.20 -0.68
C LEU A 67 -9.39 15.03 -1.81
N LEU A 68 -9.57 14.41 -2.97
CA LEU A 68 -10.17 15.05 -4.14
C LEU A 68 -11.61 14.57 -4.35
N PRO A 69 -12.50 15.40 -4.93
CA PRO A 69 -13.88 15.01 -5.24
C PRO A 69 -13.99 13.74 -6.09
N ASP A 70 -13.05 13.52 -7.01
CA ASP A 70 -13.02 12.34 -7.89
C ASP A 70 -12.83 11.01 -7.14
N ALA A 71 -12.40 11.06 -5.87
CA ALA A 71 -12.30 9.87 -5.02
C ALA A 71 -13.66 9.42 -4.44
N TRP A 72 -14.72 10.20 -4.62
CA TRP A 72 -16.05 9.92 -4.09
C TRP A 72 -16.56 8.55 -4.56
N GLY A 73 -17.00 7.72 -3.61
CA GLY A 73 -17.49 6.37 -3.87
C GLY A 73 -16.40 5.31 -4.02
N PHE A 74 -15.13 5.69 -4.23
CA PHE A 74 -14.00 4.75 -4.38
C PHE A 74 -13.14 4.67 -3.11
N VAL A 75 -12.72 5.81 -2.56
CA VAL A 75 -11.87 5.89 -1.36
C VAL A 75 -12.67 6.46 -0.19
N CYS A 76 -12.53 5.86 0.99
CA CYS A 76 -13.17 6.33 2.20
C CYS A 76 -12.55 7.67 2.65
N PRO A 77 -13.33 8.76 2.81
CA PRO A 77 -12.80 10.07 3.19
C PRO A 77 -12.36 10.16 4.66
N VAL A 78 -12.69 9.15 5.47
CA VAL A 78 -12.42 9.13 6.92
C VAL A 78 -11.32 8.14 7.28
N HIS A 79 -11.24 7.00 6.58
CA HIS A 79 -10.39 5.89 6.99
C HIS A 79 -8.96 6.04 6.44
N THR A 80 -8.25 7.06 6.93
CA THR A 80 -6.81 7.26 6.80
C THR A 80 -6.23 7.38 8.21
N PRO A 81 -5.06 6.77 8.51
CA PRO A 81 -4.39 7.03 9.77
C PRO A 81 -3.83 8.46 9.82
N ASP A 82 -3.72 8.99 11.03
CA ASP A 82 -3.05 10.27 11.29
C ASP A 82 -1.52 10.16 11.19
N GLY A 83 -0.84 11.31 11.17
CA GLY A 83 0.62 11.40 11.16
C GLY A 83 1.24 11.28 9.76
N ALA A 84 2.46 10.73 9.68
CA ALA A 84 3.23 10.66 8.44
C ALA A 84 2.50 9.99 7.25
N PRO A 85 1.70 8.91 7.42
CA PRO A 85 0.97 8.28 6.32
C PRO A 85 -0.38 8.94 5.99
N CYS A 86 -0.77 10.03 6.65
CA CYS A 86 -2.06 10.69 6.43
C CYS A 86 -2.22 11.13 4.96
N GLY A 87 -3.31 10.70 4.34
CA GLY A 87 -3.64 10.91 2.93
C GLY A 87 -2.88 10.02 1.94
N LEU A 88 -1.82 9.33 2.38
CA LEU A 88 -1.05 8.39 1.55
C LEU A 88 -1.52 6.94 1.71
N LEU A 89 -1.88 6.55 2.92
CA LEU A 89 -2.52 5.28 3.24
C LEU A 89 -4.01 5.51 3.43
N ASN A 90 -4.82 5.02 2.51
CA ASN A 90 -6.28 5.13 2.59
C ASN A 90 -6.92 3.75 2.49
N HIS A 91 -8.24 3.69 2.64
CA HIS A 91 -8.99 2.46 2.44
C HIS A 91 -10.09 2.67 1.40
N LEU A 92 -10.34 1.64 0.60
CA LEU A 92 -11.47 1.61 -0.32
C LEU A 92 -12.81 1.68 0.46
N THR A 93 -13.84 2.23 -0.17
CA THR A 93 -15.20 2.21 0.38
C THR A 93 -15.74 0.78 0.44
N ALA A 94 -16.82 0.58 1.19
CA ALA A 94 -17.45 -0.73 1.33
C ALA A 94 -17.94 -1.30 -0.02
N SER A 95 -18.49 -0.43 -0.89
CA SER A 95 -19.05 -0.79 -2.19
C SER A 95 -18.05 -0.80 -3.34
N ALA A 96 -16.84 -0.25 -3.17
CA ALA A 96 -15.79 -0.30 -4.18
C ALA A 96 -15.28 -1.73 -4.37
N GLN A 97 -15.25 -2.17 -5.63
CA GLN A 97 -14.78 -3.48 -6.09
C GLN A 97 -13.32 -3.43 -6.51
#